data_AF-E0PR11-F1
#
_entry.id   AF-E0PR11-F1
#
_cell.length_a   1.000
_cell.length_b   1.000
_cell.length_c   1.000
_cell.angle_alpha   90.00
_cell.angle_beta   90.00
_cell.angle_gamma   90.00
#
_symmetry.space_group_name_H-M   'P 1'
#
loop_
_entity.id
_entity.type
_entity.pdbx_description
1 polymer ?
#
loop_
_entity_poly.entity_id
_entity_poly.type
_entity_poly.pdbx_seq_one_letter_code
_entity_poly.pdbx_strand_id
1 'polypeptide(L)'
;MANKKKKQKSIPEKDIKKEFVAKVNLSSKTNQKKGNTSDIENKTDNASFIIPQPLLIKNKDNDKTVFEKIIQFLPLVISIISLGFTMFLGFRTIENNEKNQENNIKNQENNKINQDRSKYLDTTNFNIVQNFWQENPSYTLYNESTKPLTIPPKPSYYMYIPAKLFWIFKDGTRFSNLILLPVSYDNVISQSSTGKTIDEITTSVLPKNFYGKLGARDLRSRFYGHPGIDNIAYELRVYPFLAIATKLNYSYKDKPEIPISENFVTTPWSKEPLSDTRYNDLENYTRNIAHFPENEIKIVGDDNIYDTAFAYLDSQFSKFIPMLKEGFKNNEEQQRYYTLMGNRWDMKYDPQKDILDYAKPSEDNFHSLGRELSDKVIPAKDPLYPDY
;
A
#
# COMPACT_ATOMS: atom_id res chain seq x y z
N MET A 1 -35.69 68.49 -8.81
CA MET A 1 -36.18 67.34 -8.01
C MET A 1 -34.95 66.53 -7.60
N ALA A 2 -34.29 66.69 -6.45
CA ALA A 2 -34.71 66.74 -5.04
C ALA A 2 -35.28 65.41 -4.50
N ASN A 3 -34.41 64.53 -4.01
CA ASN A 3 -34.43 63.81 -2.70
C ASN A 3 -33.60 62.52 -2.79
N LYS A 4 -32.43 62.38 -2.17
CA LYS A 4 -32.03 62.30 -0.73
C LYS A 4 -32.04 60.86 -0.16
N LYS A 5 -30.81 60.40 0.14
CA LYS A 5 -30.31 59.60 1.30
C LYS A 5 -30.86 58.15 1.42
N LYS A 6 -30.06 57.14 1.82
CA LYS A 6 -29.14 57.10 2.97
C LYS A 6 -27.95 56.14 2.75
N LYS A 7 -26.75 56.65 3.08
CA LYS A 7 -25.60 55.91 3.62
C LYS A 7 -25.95 55.35 5.00
N GLN A 8 -25.41 54.19 5.36
CA GLN A 8 -25.26 53.81 6.77
C GLN A 8 -23.77 53.57 7.06
N LYS A 9 -23.25 54.44 7.93
CA LYS A 9 -21.94 54.38 8.58
C LYS A 9 -22.06 53.51 9.84
N SER A 10 -20.91 52.95 10.21
CA SER A 10 -20.54 52.25 11.45
C SER A 10 -20.61 53.11 12.73
N ILE A 11 -20.18 52.47 13.85
CA ILE A 11 -19.67 53.01 15.15
C ILE A 11 -20.72 52.88 16.31
N PRO A 12 -20.38 52.71 17.61
CA PRO A 12 -19.54 51.71 18.34
C PRO A 12 -20.10 51.38 19.78
N GLU A 13 -19.21 50.90 20.69
CA GLU A 13 -19.23 50.99 22.18
C GLU A 13 -20.18 50.04 22.95
N LYS A 14 -19.89 49.57 24.16
CA LYS A 14 -18.72 49.38 25.05
C LYS A 14 -19.27 48.66 26.29
N ASP A 15 -18.39 47.99 27.04
CA ASP A 15 -18.45 47.77 28.49
C ASP A 15 -19.71 47.17 29.15
N ILE A 16 -19.62 45.91 29.58
CA ILE A 16 -19.81 45.57 31.01
C ILE A 16 -18.75 44.53 31.43
N LYS A 17 -17.80 44.99 32.26
CA LYS A 17 -16.98 44.18 33.17
C LYS A 17 -17.80 43.83 34.42
N LYS A 18 -17.55 42.64 34.97
CA LYS A 18 -17.32 42.34 36.41
C LYS A 18 -16.93 40.85 36.49
N GLU A 19 -15.65 40.52 36.58
CA GLU A 19 -14.86 40.38 37.83
C GLU A 19 -15.46 39.38 38.82
N PHE A 20 -14.79 38.23 39.02
CA PHE A 20 -13.92 37.91 40.17
C PHE A 20 -13.18 36.58 39.84
N VAL A 21 -11.83 36.54 39.67
CA VAL A 21 -10.75 36.50 40.70
C VAL A 21 -10.74 35.11 41.40
N ALA A 22 -9.65 34.35 41.54
CA ALA A 22 -8.22 34.65 41.46
C ALA A 22 -7.35 33.45 41.01
N LYS A 23 -6.19 33.80 40.45
CA LYS A 23 -4.88 33.09 40.48
C LYS A 23 -4.45 32.77 41.93
N VAL A 24 -3.53 31.84 42.21
CA VAL A 24 -2.07 32.07 42.20
C VAL A 24 -1.30 30.77 42.50
N ASN A 25 -0.23 30.54 41.71
CA ASN A 25 1.16 30.04 41.94
C ASN A 25 1.49 29.22 43.22
N LEU A 26 2.49 28.31 43.26
CA LEU A 26 3.94 28.42 42.95
C LEU A 26 4.52 26.97 42.85
N SER A 27 5.45 26.66 41.92
CA SER A 27 6.93 26.64 42.11
C SER A 27 7.39 25.81 43.33
N SER A 28 8.25 24.79 43.23
CA SER A 28 9.67 24.90 42.83
C SER A 28 10.35 23.52 42.60
N LYS A 29 11.41 23.52 41.78
CA LYS A 29 12.46 22.49 41.73
C LYS A 29 13.39 22.62 42.96
N THR A 30 13.87 21.50 43.50
CA THR A 30 15.32 21.34 43.78
C THR A 30 15.74 19.87 43.94
N ASN A 31 16.91 19.58 43.38
CA ASN A 31 17.65 18.31 43.35
C ASN A 31 18.22 17.89 44.72
N GLN A 32 18.54 16.60 44.90
CA GLN A 32 19.92 16.15 45.19
C GLN A 32 20.16 14.62 45.14
N LYS A 33 21.17 14.25 44.34
CA LYS A 33 22.27 13.26 44.51
C LYS A 33 22.06 11.74 44.72
N LYS A 34 22.50 11.01 43.68
CA LYS A 34 23.57 9.98 43.59
C LYS A 34 23.75 8.95 44.70
N GLY A 35 23.72 7.66 44.30
CA GLY A 35 24.38 6.55 44.98
C GLY A 35 24.25 5.20 44.25
N ASN A 36 25.26 4.86 43.43
CA ASN A 36 25.95 3.57 43.27
C ASN A 36 25.23 2.19 43.23
N THR A 37 25.48 1.49 42.12
CA THR A 37 25.91 0.07 41.91
C THR A 37 25.21 -1.15 42.52
N SER A 38 25.19 -2.18 41.67
CA SER A 38 25.31 -3.64 41.89
C SER A 38 24.11 -4.45 42.38
N ASP A 39 23.69 -5.33 41.47
CA ASP A 39 23.52 -6.78 41.63
C ASP A 39 22.54 -7.37 42.64
N ILE A 40 21.54 -8.06 42.07
CA ILE A 40 21.08 -9.42 42.37
C ILE A 40 21.02 -9.79 43.85
N GLU A 41 19.81 -9.96 44.38
CA GLU A 41 19.55 -11.05 45.31
C GLU A 41 18.07 -11.48 45.28
N ASN A 42 17.85 -12.69 44.80
CA ASN A 42 16.63 -13.46 45.03
C ASN A 42 16.46 -13.64 46.55
N LYS A 43 15.38 -13.12 47.11
CA LYS A 43 14.86 -13.56 48.41
C LYS A 43 13.47 -14.13 48.25
N THR A 44 13.46 -15.45 48.06
CA THR A 44 12.44 -16.35 48.59
C THR A 44 12.35 -16.17 50.10
N ASP A 45 11.35 -15.44 50.57
CA ASP A 45 10.97 -15.47 51.98
C ASP A 45 10.11 -16.72 52.23
N ASN A 46 10.81 -17.75 52.68
CA ASN A 46 10.26 -18.93 53.31
C ASN A 46 9.62 -18.53 54.65
N ALA A 47 8.33 -18.19 54.64
CA ALA A 47 7.54 -18.17 55.87
C ALA A 47 7.25 -19.62 56.30
N SER A 48 8.14 -20.16 57.13
CA SER A 48 7.98 -21.43 57.83
C SER A 48 6.73 -21.38 58.71
N PHE A 49 5.67 -22.08 58.31
CA PHE A 49 4.53 -22.35 59.19
C PHE A 49 4.93 -23.49 60.13
N ILE A 50 5.13 -23.15 61.41
CA ILE A 50 5.40 -24.10 62.49
C ILE A 50 4.13 -24.91 62.72
N ILE A 51 4.20 -26.21 62.46
CA ILE A 51 3.15 -27.18 62.83
C ILE A 51 3.33 -27.48 64.32
N PRO A 52 2.38 -27.15 65.22
CA PRO A 52 2.46 -27.62 66.60
C PRO A 52 2.26 -29.14 66.62
N GLN A 53 3.24 -29.87 67.18
CA GLN A 53 3.11 -31.30 67.43
C GLN A 53 1.93 -31.57 68.39
N PRO A 54 1.09 -32.59 68.13
CA PRO A 54 -0.06 -32.87 68.97
C PRO A 54 0.35 -33.46 70.32
N LEU A 55 -0.26 -32.92 71.39
CA LEU A 55 -0.20 -33.45 72.75
C LEU A 55 -0.65 -34.92 72.80
N LEU A 56 0.27 -35.78 73.27
CA LEU A 56 0.02 -37.16 73.67
C LEU A 56 -0.91 -37.18 74.89
N ILE A 57 -2.18 -37.51 74.69
CA ILE A 57 -3.08 -37.92 75.78
C ILE A 57 -3.12 -39.46 75.76
N LYS A 58 -2.57 -40.10 76.80
CA LYS A 58 -2.71 -41.55 77.01
C LYS A 58 -4.04 -41.88 77.68
N ASN A 59 -4.61 -42.98 77.21
CA ASN A 59 -5.97 -43.48 77.34
C ASN A 59 -6.51 -43.71 78.75
N LYS A 60 -7.85 -43.66 78.85
CA LYS A 60 -8.64 -44.67 79.56
C LYS A 60 -9.86 -45.06 78.72
N ASP A 61 -10.10 -46.36 78.66
CA ASP A 61 -11.11 -47.03 77.85
C ASP A 61 -12.53 -46.48 78.04
N ASN A 62 -13.23 -46.27 76.93
CA ASN A 62 -14.59 -46.74 76.68
C ASN A 62 -15.05 -46.35 75.26
N ASP A 63 -15.73 -47.29 74.59
CA ASP A 63 -16.18 -47.29 73.19
C ASP A 63 -16.70 -45.95 72.63
N LYS A 64 -16.18 -45.53 71.48
CA LYS A 64 -16.65 -44.36 70.71
C LYS A 64 -16.98 -44.72 69.26
N THR A 65 -18.19 -44.36 68.86
CA THR A 65 -18.87 -44.72 67.60
C THR A 65 -18.38 -43.92 66.38
N VAL A 66 -18.65 -44.46 65.18
CA VAL A 66 -18.29 -43.95 63.83
C VAL A 66 -18.53 -42.44 63.63
N PHE A 67 -19.46 -41.86 64.38
CA PHE A 67 -19.87 -40.45 64.29
C PHE A 67 -18.77 -39.46 64.72
N GLU A 68 -17.98 -39.77 65.75
CA GLU A 68 -16.93 -38.85 66.23
C GLU A 68 -15.73 -38.76 65.29
N LYS A 69 -15.45 -39.81 64.50
CA LYS A 69 -14.42 -39.79 63.45
C LYS A 69 -14.81 -38.86 62.30
N ILE A 70 -16.10 -38.76 61.95
CA ILE A 70 -16.58 -37.91 60.85
C ILE A 70 -16.48 -36.42 61.21
N ILE A 71 -16.73 -36.06 62.47
CA ILE A 71 -16.66 -34.67 62.95
C ILE A 71 -15.23 -34.12 62.92
N GLN A 72 -14.21 -34.95 63.18
CA GLN A 72 -12.81 -34.52 63.11
C GLN A 72 -12.33 -34.15 61.70
N PHE A 73 -12.90 -34.73 60.63
CA PHE A 73 -12.52 -34.44 59.24
C PHE A 73 -13.38 -33.35 58.58
N LEU A 74 -14.46 -32.90 59.22
CA LEU A 74 -15.38 -31.89 58.69
C LEU A 74 -14.69 -30.56 58.29
N PRO A 75 -13.75 -29.99 59.10
CA PRO A 75 -13.06 -28.75 58.73
C PRO A 75 -12.18 -28.90 57.48
N LEU A 76 -11.58 -30.08 57.30
CA LEU A 76 -10.73 -30.39 56.14
C LEU A 76 -11.55 -30.47 54.86
N VAL A 77 -12.72 -31.11 54.91
CA VAL A 77 -13.65 -31.22 53.78
C VAL A 77 -14.21 -29.85 53.38
N ILE A 78 -14.60 -29.02 54.36
CA ILE A 78 -15.08 -27.65 54.11
C ILE A 78 -13.97 -26.79 53.48
N SER A 79 -12.72 -26.94 53.93
CA SER A 79 -11.56 -26.23 53.36
C SER A 79 -11.30 -26.61 51.89
N ILE A 80 -11.37 -27.90 51.56
CA ILE A 80 -11.19 -28.39 50.18
C ILE A 80 -12.32 -27.90 49.26
N ILE A 81 -13.57 -27.91 49.72
CA ILE A 81 -14.71 -27.42 48.95
C ILE A 81 -14.61 -25.89 48.74
N SER A 82 -14.21 -25.16 49.77
CA SER A 82 -13.92 -23.72 49.71
C SER A 82 -12.82 -23.39 48.70
N LEU A 83 -11.74 -24.16 48.68
CA LEU A 83 -10.63 -24.00 47.74
C LEU A 83 -11.06 -24.31 46.30
N GLY A 84 -11.86 -25.37 46.10
CA GLY A 84 -12.41 -25.72 44.79
C GLY A 84 -13.37 -24.65 44.24
N PHE A 85 -14.22 -24.09 45.11
CA PHE A 85 -15.16 -23.04 44.72
C PHE A 85 -14.46 -21.71 44.40
N THR A 86 -13.44 -21.34 45.17
CA THR A 86 -12.63 -20.13 44.91
C THR A 86 -11.81 -20.28 43.62
N MET A 87 -11.23 -21.45 43.34
CA MET A 87 -10.60 -21.72 42.05
C MET A 87 -11.60 -21.64 40.88
N PHE A 88 -12.79 -22.24 41.01
CA PHE A 88 -13.82 -22.20 39.97
C PHE A 88 -14.30 -20.77 39.66
N LEU A 89 -14.52 -19.95 40.69
CA LEU A 89 -14.85 -18.53 40.51
C LEU A 89 -13.69 -17.76 39.88
N GLY A 90 -12.45 -18.06 40.28
CA GLY A 90 -11.24 -17.51 39.65
C GLY A 90 -11.16 -17.81 38.16
N PHE A 91 -11.35 -19.07 37.77
CA PHE A 91 -11.35 -19.50 36.37
C PHE A 91 -12.46 -18.83 35.56
N ARG A 92 -13.71 -18.78 36.07
CA ARG A 92 -14.80 -18.07 35.39
C ARG A 92 -14.53 -16.57 35.25
N THR A 93 -13.87 -15.96 36.24
CA THR A 93 -13.54 -14.54 36.19
C THR A 93 -12.47 -14.25 35.14
N ILE A 94 -11.44 -15.12 35.04
CA ILE A 94 -10.40 -15.03 34.01
C ILE A 94 -11.00 -15.21 32.62
N GLU A 95 -11.81 -16.25 32.41
CA GLU A 95 -12.44 -16.52 31.11
C GLU A 95 -13.38 -15.38 30.66
N ASN A 96 -14.12 -14.78 31.61
CA ASN A 96 -14.96 -13.62 31.32
C ASN A 96 -14.11 -12.37 31.00
N ASN A 97 -12.97 -12.18 31.66
CA ASN A 97 -12.06 -11.07 31.38
C ASN A 97 -11.38 -11.22 30.01
N GLU A 98 -10.96 -12.42 29.63
CA GLU A 98 -10.41 -12.73 28.31
C GLU A 98 -11.46 -12.49 27.21
N LYS A 99 -12.69 -13.00 27.39
CA LYS A 99 -13.81 -12.73 26.47
C LYS A 99 -14.11 -11.23 26.34
N ASN A 100 -14.05 -10.48 27.44
CA ASN A 100 -14.25 -9.03 27.43
C ASN A 100 -13.10 -8.30 26.71
N GLN A 101 -11.85 -8.74 26.87
CA GLN A 101 -10.71 -8.20 26.14
C GLN A 101 -10.80 -8.47 24.63
N GLU A 102 -11.15 -9.70 24.23
CA GLU A 102 -11.37 -10.03 22.82
C GLU A 102 -12.50 -9.20 22.19
N ASN A 103 -13.62 -9.02 22.91
CA ASN A 103 -14.73 -8.20 22.45
C ASN A 103 -14.33 -6.72 22.32
N ASN A 104 -13.50 -6.21 23.23
CA ASN A 104 -12.98 -4.85 23.14
C ASN A 104 -12.03 -4.67 21.94
N ILE A 105 -11.16 -5.63 21.67
CA ILE A 105 -10.27 -5.62 20.48
C ILE A 105 -11.12 -5.64 19.20
N LYS A 106 -12.09 -6.55 19.09
CA LYS A 106 -13.01 -6.61 17.95
C LYS A 106 -13.80 -5.33 17.77
N ASN A 107 -14.27 -4.70 18.85
CA ASN A 107 -14.98 -3.42 18.78
C ASN A 107 -14.06 -2.27 18.34
N GLN A 108 -12.81 -2.25 18.78
CA GLN A 108 -11.82 -1.26 18.32
C GLN A 108 -11.50 -1.43 16.84
N GLU A 109 -11.32 -2.67 16.36
CA GLU A 109 -11.12 -2.99 14.94
C GLU A 109 -12.35 -2.58 14.11
N ASN A 110 -13.56 -2.94 14.54
CA ASN A 110 -14.79 -2.56 13.87
C ASN A 110 -14.98 -1.04 13.81
N ASN A 111 -14.67 -0.32 14.90
CA ASN A 111 -14.71 1.15 14.91
C ASN A 111 -13.70 1.76 13.94
N LYS A 112 -12.48 1.20 13.86
CA LYS A 112 -11.46 1.63 12.90
C LYS A 112 -11.92 1.39 11.45
N ILE A 113 -12.44 0.20 11.15
CA ILE A 113 -13.00 -0.14 9.83
C ILE A 113 -14.14 0.81 9.44
N ASN A 114 -15.03 1.14 10.38
CA ASN A 114 -16.13 2.07 10.14
C ASN A 114 -15.64 3.50 9.90
N GLN A 115 -14.63 3.95 10.63
CA GLN A 115 -13.99 5.26 10.40
C GLN A 115 -13.31 5.33 9.03
N ASP A 116 -12.61 4.27 8.65
CA ASP A 116 -11.93 4.19 7.35
C ASP A 116 -12.95 4.16 6.19
N ARG A 117 -14.07 3.45 6.36
CA ARG A 117 -15.21 3.49 5.41
C ARG A 117 -15.86 4.87 5.31
N SER A 118 -16.08 5.56 6.42
CA SER A 118 -16.63 6.92 6.38
C SER A 118 -15.68 7.86 5.64
N LYS A 119 -14.38 7.82 5.96
CA LYS A 119 -13.37 8.63 5.26
C LYS A 119 -13.34 8.34 3.76
N TYR A 120 -13.41 7.06 3.38
CA TYR A 120 -13.44 6.64 1.98
C TYR A 120 -14.63 7.23 1.21
N LEU A 121 -15.79 7.36 1.84
CA LEU A 121 -16.98 8.00 1.24
C LEU A 121 -16.93 9.54 1.30
N ASP A 122 -16.21 10.10 2.27
CA ASP A 122 -16.10 11.54 2.54
C ASP A 122 -14.95 12.24 1.79
N THR A 123 -14.14 11.48 1.05
CA THR A 123 -13.07 11.98 0.15
C THR A 123 -13.21 11.37 -1.23
N THR A 124 -12.77 12.07 -2.29
CA THR A 124 -12.74 11.47 -3.63
C THR A 124 -11.89 10.21 -3.65
N ASN A 125 -12.27 9.26 -4.48
CA ASN A 125 -11.43 8.13 -4.79
C ASN A 125 -11.55 7.83 -6.29
N PHE A 126 -10.75 8.55 -7.06
CA PHE A 126 -10.69 8.36 -8.50
C PHE A 126 -9.93 7.09 -8.86
N ASN A 127 -10.42 6.35 -9.83
CA ASN A 127 -9.76 5.18 -10.37
C ASN A 127 -10.00 5.07 -11.88
N ILE A 128 -9.17 4.32 -12.58
CA ILE A 128 -9.37 4.01 -14.00
C ILE A 128 -9.78 2.55 -14.15
N VAL A 129 -11.04 2.33 -14.51
CA VAL A 129 -11.57 0.99 -14.77
C VAL A 129 -11.35 0.67 -16.25
N GLN A 130 -10.62 -0.41 -16.54
CA GLN A 130 -10.34 -0.86 -17.90
C GLN A 130 -11.24 -2.04 -18.28
N ASN A 131 -11.87 -1.96 -19.44
CA ASN A 131 -12.77 -2.97 -19.98
C ASN A 131 -12.37 -3.29 -21.42
N PHE A 132 -11.24 -3.99 -21.56
CA PHE A 132 -10.61 -4.27 -22.85
C PHE A 132 -11.04 -5.60 -23.48
N TRP A 133 -11.81 -6.43 -22.78
CA TRP A 133 -12.26 -7.73 -23.30
C TRP A 133 -13.61 -7.66 -24.04
N GLN A 134 -14.08 -6.45 -24.34
CA GLN A 134 -15.32 -6.20 -25.08
C GLN A 134 -15.04 -5.87 -26.55
N GLU A 135 -16.10 -5.85 -27.36
CA GLU A 135 -16.05 -5.46 -28.78
C GLU A 135 -15.47 -4.06 -28.97
N ASN A 136 -15.76 -3.16 -28.03
CA ASN A 136 -15.22 -1.81 -27.96
C ASN A 136 -14.37 -1.67 -26.69
N PRO A 137 -13.05 -1.96 -26.73
CA PRO A 137 -12.16 -1.74 -25.60
C PRO A 137 -12.30 -0.31 -25.08
N SER A 138 -12.42 -0.15 -23.77
CA SER A 138 -12.58 1.19 -23.18
C SER A 138 -11.96 1.28 -21.79
N TYR A 139 -11.68 2.51 -21.36
CA TYR A 139 -11.35 2.80 -19.97
C TYR A 139 -12.16 3.99 -19.46
N THR A 140 -12.53 3.94 -18.18
CA THR A 140 -13.42 4.91 -17.56
C THR A 140 -12.77 5.51 -16.32
N LEU A 141 -12.73 6.84 -16.22
CA LEU A 141 -12.52 7.53 -14.95
C LEU A 141 -13.76 7.33 -14.08
N TYR A 142 -13.57 6.60 -13.00
CA TYR A 142 -14.59 6.32 -12.00
C TYR A 142 -14.25 7.06 -10.70
N ASN A 143 -15.22 7.67 -10.04
CA ASN A 143 -15.06 8.17 -8.68
C ASN A 143 -15.90 7.32 -7.73
N GLU A 144 -15.23 6.51 -6.92
CA GLU A 144 -15.84 5.58 -5.96
C GLU A 144 -16.45 6.31 -4.74
N SER A 145 -16.20 7.63 -4.64
CA SER A 145 -16.74 8.48 -3.58
C SER A 145 -18.16 8.93 -3.85
N THR A 146 -18.91 9.15 -2.78
CA THR A 146 -20.24 9.79 -2.82
C THR A 146 -20.17 11.31 -2.70
N LYS A 147 -18.98 11.89 -2.46
CA LYS A 147 -18.85 13.33 -2.22
C LYS A 147 -18.97 14.12 -3.53
N PRO A 148 -19.96 15.01 -3.67
CA PRO A 148 -20.19 15.74 -4.90
C PRO A 148 -19.11 16.79 -5.18
N LEU A 149 -18.74 16.92 -6.45
CA LEU A 149 -17.78 17.91 -6.92
C LEU A 149 -18.50 19.10 -7.53
N THR A 150 -17.78 20.21 -7.69
CA THR A 150 -18.32 21.42 -8.31
C THR A 150 -18.68 21.19 -9.78
N ILE A 151 -17.79 20.51 -10.51
CA ILE A 151 -17.94 20.12 -11.91
C ILE A 151 -17.30 18.75 -12.15
N PRO A 152 -17.68 18.02 -13.21
CA PRO A 152 -16.98 16.83 -13.64
C PRO A 152 -15.50 17.13 -13.92
N PRO A 153 -14.55 16.38 -13.34
CA PRO A 153 -13.13 16.59 -13.58
C PRO A 153 -12.76 16.28 -15.02
N LYS A 154 -11.76 17.00 -15.53
CA LYS A 154 -11.19 16.81 -16.87
C LYS A 154 -9.78 16.21 -16.74
N PRO A 155 -9.64 14.89 -16.84
CA PRO A 155 -8.37 14.22 -16.66
C PRO A 155 -7.45 14.42 -17.87
N SER A 156 -6.15 14.37 -17.62
CA SER A 156 -5.10 14.19 -18.63
C SER A 156 -4.45 12.83 -18.41
N TYR A 157 -4.09 12.14 -19.50
CA TYR A 157 -3.60 10.77 -19.46
C TYR A 157 -2.26 10.61 -20.16
N TYR A 158 -1.37 9.82 -19.56
CA TYR A 158 -0.36 9.07 -20.30
C TYR A 158 -0.71 7.59 -20.28
N MET A 159 -0.64 6.94 -21.43
CA MET A 159 -0.95 5.53 -21.59
C MET A 159 0.31 4.75 -21.94
N TYR A 160 0.50 3.62 -21.27
CA TYR A 160 1.63 2.74 -21.51
C TYR A 160 1.17 1.30 -21.64
N ILE A 161 1.82 0.54 -22.53
CA ILE A 161 1.82 -0.91 -22.47
C ILE A 161 2.92 -1.32 -21.50
N PRO A 162 2.56 -1.90 -20.34
CA PRO A 162 3.56 -2.31 -19.39
C PRO A 162 4.17 -3.67 -19.76
N ALA A 163 5.46 -3.77 -19.51
CA ALA A 163 6.24 -4.99 -19.66
C ALA A 163 7.24 -5.13 -18.52
N LYS A 164 7.68 -6.36 -18.25
CA LYS A 164 8.73 -6.65 -17.28
C LYS A 164 9.80 -7.52 -17.90
N LEU A 165 11.06 -7.16 -17.68
CA LEU A 165 12.19 -8.05 -17.88
C LEU A 165 12.63 -8.58 -16.52
N PHE A 166 12.35 -9.86 -16.28
CA PHE A 166 12.83 -10.58 -15.11
C PHE A 166 14.24 -11.10 -15.36
N TRP A 167 15.06 -10.98 -14.34
CA TRP A 167 16.38 -11.58 -14.22
C TRP A 167 16.24 -12.70 -13.21
N ILE A 168 16.58 -13.91 -13.62
CA ILE A 168 16.39 -15.14 -12.86
C ILE A 168 17.76 -15.74 -12.64
N PHE A 169 18.26 -15.62 -11.41
CA PHE A 169 19.54 -16.18 -11.01
C PHE A 169 19.43 -17.69 -10.78
N LYS A 170 20.56 -18.38 -10.88
CA LYS A 170 20.64 -19.83 -10.71
C LYS A 170 20.11 -20.34 -9.37
N ASP A 171 20.25 -19.54 -8.31
CA ASP A 171 19.75 -19.83 -6.96
C ASP A 171 18.22 -19.65 -6.82
N GLY A 172 17.54 -19.24 -7.89
CA GLY A 172 16.11 -18.95 -7.90
C GLY A 172 15.76 -17.51 -7.50
N THR A 173 16.74 -16.69 -7.13
CA THR A 173 16.51 -15.27 -6.85
C THR A 173 16.06 -14.55 -8.12
N ARG A 174 15.02 -13.70 -8.01
CA ARG A 174 14.46 -12.96 -9.13
C ARG A 174 14.38 -11.47 -8.83
N PHE A 175 14.70 -10.64 -9.82
CA PHE A 175 14.33 -9.23 -9.83
C PHE A 175 13.74 -8.85 -11.19
N SER A 176 12.95 -7.78 -11.23
CA SER A 176 12.31 -7.33 -12.46
C SER A 176 12.56 -5.85 -12.71
N ASN A 177 12.67 -5.50 -13.98
CA ASN A 177 12.70 -4.11 -14.44
C ASN A 177 11.38 -3.84 -15.16
N LEU A 178 10.67 -2.79 -14.73
CA LEU A 178 9.45 -2.33 -15.38
C LEU A 178 9.80 -1.49 -16.61
N ILE A 179 9.15 -1.81 -17.72
CA ILE A 179 9.25 -1.09 -18.99
C ILE A 179 7.85 -0.58 -19.30
N LEU A 180 7.68 0.73 -19.47
CA LEU A 180 6.42 1.37 -19.80
C LEU A 180 6.52 1.94 -21.22
N LEU A 181 6.11 1.15 -22.20
CA LEU A 181 6.16 1.58 -23.60
C LEU A 181 5.00 2.54 -23.89
N PRO A 182 5.26 3.80 -24.31
CA PRO A 182 4.20 4.78 -24.51
C PRO A 182 3.33 4.41 -25.70
N VAL A 183 2.06 4.76 -25.58
CA VAL A 183 1.05 4.66 -26.64
C VAL A 183 0.38 6.01 -26.79
N SER A 184 0.25 6.49 -28.03
CA SER A 184 -0.37 7.80 -28.29
C SER A 184 -1.83 7.84 -27.81
N TYR A 185 -2.21 8.98 -27.23
CA TYR A 185 -3.59 9.32 -26.91
C TYR A 185 -4.46 9.47 -28.16
N ASP A 186 -3.86 9.67 -29.34
CA ASP A 186 -4.58 9.75 -30.62
C ASP A 186 -5.30 8.44 -30.98
N ASN A 187 -4.97 7.34 -30.31
CA ASN A 187 -5.69 6.08 -30.45
C ASN A 187 -7.08 6.10 -29.78
N VAL A 188 -7.40 7.10 -28.95
CA VAL A 188 -8.74 7.25 -28.38
C VAL A 188 -9.72 7.69 -29.47
N ILE A 189 -10.59 6.78 -29.88
CA ILE A 189 -11.58 7.01 -30.95
C ILE A 189 -12.63 8.01 -30.52
N SER A 190 -13.09 7.89 -29.28
CA SER A 190 -14.11 8.77 -28.74
C SER A 190 -13.99 8.86 -27.23
N GLN A 191 -14.45 9.99 -26.69
CA GLN A 191 -14.55 10.19 -25.26
C GLN A 191 -15.94 10.77 -24.95
N SER A 192 -16.65 10.13 -24.03
CA SER A 192 -17.96 10.57 -23.55
C SER A 192 -17.88 10.92 -22.08
N SER A 193 -18.36 12.10 -21.70
CA SER A 193 -18.55 12.48 -20.30
C SER A 193 -20.02 12.31 -19.92
N THR A 194 -20.28 11.75 -18.75
CA THR A 194 -21.64 11.57 -18.22
C THR A 194 -22.24 12.88 -17.68
N GLY A 195 -21.41 13.92 -17.50
CA GLY A 195 -21.78 15.14 -16.79
C GLY A 195 -21.91 14.96 -15.27
N LYS A 196 -21.63 13.76 -14.75
CA LYS A 196 -21.66 13.44 -13.32
C LYS A 196 -20.29 13.62 -12.67
N THR A 197 -20.28 13.66 -11.35
CA THR A 197 -19.06 13.83 -10.52
C THR A 197 -18.74 12.62 -9.65
N ILE A 198 -19.64 11.63 -9.65
CA ILE A 198 -19.54 10.36 -8.92
C ILE A 198 -19.78 9.23 -9.91
N ASP A 199 -19.34 8.02 -9.55
CA ASP A 199 -19.38 6.85 -10.41
C ASP A 199 -18.62 7.09 -11.73
N GLU A 200 -19.19 6.70 -12.87
CA GLU A 200 -18.61 6.93 -14.19
C GLU A 200 -18.63 8.42 -14.55
N ILE A 201 -17.45 9.01 -14.73
CA ILE A 201 -17.29 10.43 -15.07
C ILE A 201 -17.04 10.59 -16.56
N THR A 202 -16.00 9.91 -17.06
CA THR A 202 -15.54 10.01 -18.45
C THR A 202 -15.07 8.65 -18.92
N THR A 203 -15.63 8.19 -20.04
CA THR A 203 -15.26 6.94 -20.71
C THR A 203 -14.55 7.26 -22.03
N SER A 204 -13.42 6.61 -22.25
CA SER A 204 -12.62 6.72 -23.48
C SER A 204 -12.62 5.38 -24.18
N VAL A 205 -13.02 5.37 -25.45
CA VAL A 205 -13.11 4.16 -26.30
C VAL A 205 -11.86 4.06 -27.16
N LEU A 206 -11.28 2.86 -27.19
CA LEU A 206 -10.09 2.49 -27.94
C LEU A 206 -10.46 1.53 -29.09
N PRO A 207 -9.63 1.39 -30.12
CA PRO A 207 -9.85 0.42 -31.19
C PRO A 207 -9.72 -1.02 -30.69
N LYS A 208 -10.29 -1.96 -31.44
CA LYS A 208 -10.25 -3.41 -31.18
C LYS A 208 -8.84 -3.96 -30.97
N ASN A 209 -7.81 -3.29 -31.50
CA ASN A 209 -6.40 -3.66 -31.33
C ASN A 209 -5.96 -3.69 -29.86
N PHE A 210 -6.64 -2.97 -28.98
CA PHE A 210 -6.41 -2.98 -27.52
C PHE A 210 -7.11 -4.12 -26.80
N TYR A 211 -7.71 -5.08 -27.51
CA TYR A 211 -8.36 -6.20 -26.86
C TYR A 211 -7.37 -6.99 -25.99
N GLY A 212 -7.73 -7.23 -24.74
CA GLY A 212 -6.91 -7.96 -23.79
C GLY A 212 -7.71 -8.48 -22.60
N LYS A 213 -7.52 -9.76 -22.24
CA LYS A 213 -8.07 -10.34 -21.01
C LYS A 213 -6.97 -10.46 -19.96
N LEU A 214 -7.35 -10.22 -18.70
CA LEU A 214 -6.49 -10.41 -17.55
C LEU A 214 -6.37 -11.92 -17.25
N GLY A 215 -5.40 -12.58 -17.88
CA GLY A 215 -5.13 -14.01 -17.65
C GLY A 215 -3.87 -14.48 -18.39
N ALA A 216 -3.24 -15.56 -17.91
CA ALA A 216 -1.97 -16.04 -18.48
C ALA A 216 -2.02 -16.31 -19.98
N ARG A 217 -3.18 -16.71 -20.51
CA ARG A 217 -3.34 -16.99 -21.94
C ARG A 217 -3.08 -15.75 -22.81
N ASP A 218 -3.42 -14.59 -22.30
CA ASP A 218 -3.27 -13.32 -23.01
C ASP A 218 -2.01 -12.57 -22.50
N LEU A 219 -1.25 -13.13 -21.56
CA LEU A 219 0.09 -12.64 -21.22
C LEU A 219 1.08 -13.09 -22.29
N ARG A 220 1.90 -12.18 -22.82
CA ARG A 220 2.95 -12.56 -23.78
C ARG A 220 4.25 -12.72 -23.01
N SER A 221 4.91 -13.87 -23.13
CA SER A 221 6.17 -14.10 -22.45
C SER A 221 7.19 -14.90 -23.26
N ARG A 222 8.47 -14.69 -22.95
CA ARG A 222 9.58 -15.45 -23.51
C ARG A 222 10.72 -15.58 -22.52
N PHE A 223 11.28 -16.78 -22.42
CA PHE A 223 12.53 -17.03 -21.72
C PHE A 223 13.74 -16.90 -22.64
N TYR A 224 14.82 -16.36 -22.09
CA TYR A 224 16.15 -16.35 -22.67
C TYR A 224 17.09 -17.09 -21.72
N GLY A 225 17.61 -18.23 -22.18
CA GLY A 225 18.35 -19.16 -21.32
C GLY A 225 17.41 -20.07 -20.52
N HIS A 226 18.00 -20.85 -19.62
CA HIS A 226 17.35 -21.90 -18.85
C HIS A 226 17.43 -21.60 -17.35
N PRO A 227 16.31 -21.19 -16.72
CA PRO A 227 16.23 -20.99 -15.28
C PRO A 227 16.74 -22.20 -14.48
N GLY A 228 17.54 -21.95 -13.43
CA GLY A 228 18.13 -23.00 -12.59
C GLY A 228 19.33 -23.74 -13.19
N ILE A 229 19.59 -23.60 -14.50
CA ILE A 229 20.75 -24.19 -15.19
C ILE A 229 21.80 -23.10 -15.44
N ASP A 230 21.40 -22.04 -16.14
CA ASP A 230 22.27 -20.90 -16.46
C ASP A 230 22.52 -20.04 -15.21
N ASN A 231 23.67 -19.36 -15.16
CA ASN A 231 23.98 -18.44 -14.06
C ASN A 231 22.92 -17.33 -13.93
N ILE A 232 22.45 -16.84 -15.08
CA ILE A 232 21.35 -15.88 -15.21
C ILE A 232 20.53 -16.31 -16.44
N ALA A 233 19.23 -16.48 -16.25
CA ALA A 233 18.23 -16.55 -17.31
C ALA A 233 17.34 -15.30 -17.24
N TYR A 234 16.66 -15.00 -18.34
CA TYR A 234 15.76 -13.84 -18.41
C TYR A 234 14.37 -14.27 -18.82
N GLU A 235 13.35 -13.55 -18.35
CA GLU A 235 11.97 -13.70 -18.80
C GLU A 235 11.41 -12.33 -19.16
N LEU A 236 11.06 -12.14 -20.43
CA LEU A 236 10.29 -10.98 -20.87
C LEU A 236 8.81 -11.30 -20.70
N ARG A 237 8.05 -10.37 -20.10
CA ARG A 237 6.58 -10.42 -20.00
C ARG A 237 5.99 -9.11 -20.51
N VAL A 238 4.95 -9.16 -21.35
CA VAL A 238 4.14 -8.02 -21.78
C VAL A 238 2.70 -8.26 -21.36
N TYR A 239 2.12 -7.29 -20.68
CA TYR A 239 0.82 -7.43 -20.04
C TYR A 239 -0.33 -6.93 -20.93
N PRO A 240 -1.47 -7.63 -20.97
CA PRO A 240 -2.60 -7.34 -21.87
C PRO A 240 -3.53 -6.25 -21.32
N PHE A 241 -2.96 -5.16 -20.82
CA PHE A 241 -3.68 -4.00 -20.31
C PHE A 241 -2.81 -2.75 -20.42
N LEU A 242 -3.35 -1.59 -20.05
CA LEU A 242 -2.60 -0.34 -20.02
C LEU A 242 -2.23 0.03 -18.58
N ALA A 243 -1.03 0.57 -18.37
CA ALA A 243 -0.78 1.42 -17.20
C ALA A 243 -1.18 2.85 -17.60
N ILE A 244 -2.12 3.45 -16.88
CA ILE A 244 -2.66 4.77 -17.20
C ILE A 244 -2.30 5.73 -16.07
N ALA A 245 -1.39 6.66 -16.37
CA ALA A 245 -1.07 7.77 -15.49
C ALA A 245 -2.12 8.86 -15.70
N THR A 246 -2.71 9.34 -14.61
CA THR A 246 -3.78 10.32 -14.62
C THR A 246 -3.37 11.52 -13.80
N LYS A 247 -3.61 12.72 -14.35
CA LYS A 247 -3.59 13.99 -13.63
C LYS A 247 -4.93 14.66 -13.77
N LEU A 248 -5.51 15.08 -12.65
CA LEU A 248 -6.80 15.75 -12.65
C LEU A 248 -6.87 16.80 -11.55
N ASN A 249 -7.63 17.87 -11.83
CA ASN A 249 -7.95 18.92 -10.87
C ASN A 249 -9.45 18.92 -10.59
N TYR A 250 -9.82 19.11 -9.32
CA TYR A 250 -11.21 19.17 -8.90
C TYR A 250 -11.38 20.08 -7.68
N SER A 251 -12.63 20.41 -7.34
CA SER A 251 -12.98 21.01 -6.05
C SER A 251 -14.30 20.43 -5.56
N TYR A 252 -14.46 20.37 -4.24
CA TYR A 252 -15.72 19.91 -3.65
C TYR A 252 -16.79 21.00 -3.71
N LYS A 253 -18.05 20.59 -3.85
CA LYS A 253 -19.18 21.53 -3.95
C LYS A 253 -19.34 22.42 -2.72
N ASP A 254 -18.95 21.95 -1.54
CA ASP A 254 -18.99 22.69 -0.27
C ASP A 254 -17.80 23.65 -0.08
N LYS A 255 -16.74 23.50 -0.88
CA LYS A 255 -15.52 24.34 -0.86
C LYS A 255 -15.00 24.57 -2.29
N PRO A 256 -15.78 25.22 -3.16
CA PRO A 256 -15.45 25.35 -4.59
C PRO A 256 -14.16 26.14 -4.86
N GLU A 257 -13.78 27.01 -3.92
CA GLU A 257 -12.59 27.88 -3.98
C GLU A 257 -11.27 27.17 -3.69
N ILE A 258 -11.30 25.92 -3.20
CA ILE A 258 -10.11 25.14 -2.87
C ILE A 258 -9.89 24.08 -3.96
N PRO A 259 -9.06 24.35 -4.98
CA PRO A 259 -8.71 23.34 -5.96
C PRO A 259 -7.80 22.28 -5.33
N ILE A 260 -8.04 21.03 -5.73
CA ILE A 260 -7.24 19.87 -5.36
C ILE A 260 -6.72 19.25 -6.64
N SER A 261 -5.41 18.99 -6.68
CA SER A 261 -4.76 18.23 -7.74
C SER A 261 -4.50 16.82 -7.24
N GLU A 262 -4.87 15.82 -8.03
CA GLU A 262 -4.56 14.42 -7.76
C GLU A 262 -3.84 13.83 -8.96
N ASN A 263 -2.72 13.16 -8.70
CA ASN A 263 -1.99 12.38 -9.68
C ASN A 263 -1.89 10.93 -9.21
N PHE A 264 -2.06 9.99 -10.12
CA PHE A 264 -1.90 8.56 -9.82
C PHE A 264 -1.61 7.77 -11.09
N VAL A 265 -1.10 6.55 -10.92
CA VAL A 265 -1.02 5.54 -11.99
C VAL A 265 -1.92 4.38 -11.61
N THR A 266 -2.74 3.94 -12.56
CA THR A 266 -3.62 2.79 -12.38
C THR A 266 -3.31 1.70 -13.39
N THR A 267 -3.31 0.47 -12.92
CA THR A 267 -3.47 -0.75 -13.71
C THR A 267 -4.75 -1.45 -13.25
N PRO A 268 -5.19 -2.52 -13.93
CA PRO A 268 -6.31 -3.31 -13.44
C PRO A 268 -6.09 -3.96 -12.06
N TRP A 269 -4.85 -3.99 -11.55
CA TRP A 269 -4.52 -4.62 -10.27
C TRP A 269 -4.42 -3.64 -9.11
N SER A 270 -4.00 -2.42 -9.35
CA SER A 270 -3.84 -1.43 -8.29
C SER A 270 -3.75 0.00 -8.84
N LYS A 271 -4.00 0.93 -7.91
CA LYS A 271 -3.79 2.36 -8.07
C LYS A 271 -2.66 2.79 -7.14
N GLU A 272 -1.68 3.51 -7.68
CA GLU A 272 -0.63 4.14 -6.89
C GLU A 272 -0.75 5.67 -6.98
N PRO A 273 -1.02 6.38 -5.88
CA PRO A 273 -0.95 7.83 -5.82
C PRO A 273 0.48 8.32 -6.09
N LEU A 274 0.62 9.37 -6.89
CA LEU A 274 1.90 10.01 -7.19
C LEU A 274 1.94 11.43 -6.64
N SER A 275 3.05 11.81 -6.00
CA SER A 275 3.35 13.21 -5.75
C SER A 275 3.60 13.95 -7.07
N ASP A 276 3.50 15.28 -7.07
CA ASP A 276 3.81 16.09 -8.27
C ASP A 276 5.23 15.82 -8.80
N THR A 277 6.21 15.67 -7.91
CA THR A 277 7.59 15.31 -8.27
C THR A 277 7.63 13.96 -8.99
N ARG A 278 6.94 12.94 -8.46
CA ARG A 278 6.92 11.60 -9.07
C ARG A 278 6.16 11.55 -10.38
N TYR A 279 5.11 12.35 -10.52
CA TYR A 279 4.42 12.49 -11.79
C TYR A 279 5.34 13.14 -12.84
N ASN A 280 6.10 14.19 -12.47
CA ASN A 280 7.09 14.80 -13.36
C ASN A 280 8.23 13.83 -13.73
N ASP A 281 8.66 12.97 -12.80
CA ASP A 281 9.63 11.90 -13.09
C ASP A 281 9.09 10.96 -14.18
N LEU A 282 7.79 10.64 -14.16
CA LEU A 282 7.14 9.82 -15.17
C LEU A 282 7.03 10.54 -16.53
N GLU A 283 6.78 11.85 -16.54
CA GLU A 283 6.83 12.65 -17.78
C GLU A 283 8.23 12.65 -18.39
N ASN A 284 9.26 12.81 -17.55
CA ASN A 284 10.65 12.77 -17.96
C ASN A 284 11.05 11.37 -18.45
N TYR A 285 10.59 10.31 -17.77
CA TYR A 285 10.74 8.92 -18.25
C TYR A 285 10.12 8.75 -19.62
N THR A 286 8.93 9.30 -19.85
CA THR A 286 8.22 9.21 -21.13
C THR A 286 9.00 9.91 -22.25
N ARG A 287 9.57 11.08 -21.98
CA ARG A 287 10.45 11.77 -22.95
C ARG A 287 11.72 10.99 -23.22
N ASN A 288 12.28 10.36 -22.18
CA ASN A 288 13.47 9.55 -22.29
C ASN A 288 13.24 8.30 -23.14
N ILE A 289 12.15 7.56 -22.88
CA ILE A 289 11.83 6.36 -23.64
C ILE A 289 11.47 6.71 -25.09
N ALA A 290 10.76 7.82 -25.31
CA ALA A 290 10.42 8.32 -26.64
C ALA A 290 11.61 8.95 -27.40
N HIS A 291 12.79 9.07 -26.79
CA HIS A 291 14.01 9.48 -27.50
C HIS A 291 14.27 8.59 -28.72
N PHE A 292 13.97 7.29 -28.59
CA PHE A 292 13.93 6.35 -29.69
C PHE A 292 12.47 6.20 -30.15
N PRO A 293 12.10 6.74 -31.33
CA PRO A 293 10.70 6.76 -31.79
C PRO A 293 10.07 5.37 -31.90
N GLU A 294 10.88 4.33 -32.08
CA GLU A 294 10.41 2.94 -32.17
C GLU A 294 9.92 2.38 -30.83
N ASN A 295 10.22 3.04 -29.69
CA ASN A 295 9.67 2.68 -28.40
C ASN A 295 8.20 3.08 -28.23
N GLU A 296 7.69 4.01 -29.04
CA GLU A 296 6.26 4.33 -29.06
C GLU A 296 5.53 3.26 -29.87
N ILE A 297 4.65 2.51 -29.20
CA ILE A 297 3.93 1.41 -29.84
C ILE A 297 2.73 1.95 -30.62
N LYS A 298 2.73 1.62 -31.91
CA LYS A 298 1.73 2.04 -32.88
C LYS A 298 0.88 0.87 -33.31
N ILE A 299 -0.37 1.15 -33.68
CA ILE A 299 -1.25 0.15 -34.29
C ILE A 299 -0.75 -0.16 -35.70
N VAL A 300 -0.62 -1.45 -36.02
CA VAL A 300 -0.25 -1.94 -37.34
C VAL A 300 -1.41 -2.78 -37.87
N GLY A 301 -2.17 -2.24 -38.83
CA GLY A 301 -3.34 -2.92 -39.39
C GLY A 301 -4.32 -3.42 -38.32
N ASP A 302 -4.64 -4.71 -38.37
CA ASP A 302 -5.52 -5.38 -37.41
C ASP A 302 -4.76 -6.06 -36.25
N ASP A 303 -3.44 -5.90 -36.16
CA ASP A 303 -2.63 -6.57 -35.16
C ASP A 303 -2.96 -6.07 -33.75
N ASN A 304 -2.91 -7.00 -32.80
CA ASN A 304 -3.08 -6.67 -31.40
C ASN A 304 -1.88 -5.84 -30.91
N ILE A 305 -2.16 -4.77 -30.16
CA ILE A 305 -1.11 -3.84 -29.74
C ILE A 305 -0.13 -4.47 -28.74
N TYR A 306 -0.59 -5.44 -27.94
CA TYR A 306 0.26 -6.18 -26.99
C TYR A 306 1.17 -7.17 -27.70
N ASP A 307 0.73 -7.77 -28.81
CA ASP A 307 1.57 -8.61 -29.67
C ASP A 307 2.63 -7.77 -30.39
N THR A 308 2.25 -6.57 -30.85
CA THR A 308 3.18 -5.61 -31.45
C THR A 308 4.25 -5.18 -30.45
N ALA A 309 3.86 -4.81 -29.23
CA ALA A 309 4.78 -4.45 -28.15
C ALA A 309 5.70 -5.62 -27.77
N PHE A 310 5.17 -6.84 -27.70
CA PHE A 310 5.96 -8.03 -27.40
C PHE A 310 6.97 -8.34 -28.51
N ALA A 311 6.56 -8.36 -29.77
CA ALA A 311 7.46 -8.60 -30.90
C ALA A 311 8.58 -7.55 -30.96
N TYR A 312 8.25 -6.28 -30.67
CA TYR A 312 9.25 -5.22 -30.56
C TYR A 312 10.27 -5.51 -29.45
N LEU A 313 9.82 -5.69 -28.20
CA LEU A 313 10.72 -5.94 -27.07
C LEU A 313 11.51 -7.24 -27.23
N ASP A 314 10.88 -8.28 -27.77
CA ASP A 314 11.52 -9.56 -28.06
C ASP A 314 12.66 -9.39 -29.07
N SER A 315 12.43 -8.64 -30.15
CA SER A 315 13.48 -8.30 -31.11
C SER A 315 14.61 -7.48 -30.50
N GLN A 316 14.32 -6.58 -29.55
CA GLN A 316 15.34 -5.79 -28.87
C GLN A 316 16.17 -6.67 -27.92
N PHE A 317 15.53 -7.41 -27.02
CA PHE A 317 16.22 -8.22 -26.01
C PHE A 317 16.90 -9.46 -26.58
N SER A 318 16.40 -10.03 -27.68
CA SER A 318 17.13 -11.07 -28.44
C SER A 318 18.50 -10.57 -28.93
N LYS A 319 18.65 -9.26 -29.18
CA LYS A 319 19.93 -8.64 -29.54
C LYS A 319 20.75 -8.26 -28.30
N PHE A 320 20.12 -7.64 -27.31
CA PHE A 320 20.83 -7.09 -26.15
C PHE A 320 21.34 -8.16 -25.19
N ILE A 321 20.59 -9.24 -24.94
CA ILE A 321 20.99 -10.25 -23.95
C ILE A 321 22.35 -10.90 -24.29
N PRO A 322 22.63 -11.31 -25.53
CA PRO A 322 23.98 -11.73 -25.92
C PRO A 322 25.05 -10.65 -25.70
N MET A 323 24.73 -9.40 -26.03
CA MET A 323 25.65 -8.25 -25.89
C MET A 323 25.99 -7.94 -24.42
N LEU A 324 25.17 -8.35 -23.45
CA LEU A 324 25.53 -8.21 -22.03
C LEU A 324 26.79 -8.99 -21.66
N LYS A 325 27.12 -10.06 -22.40
CA LYS A 325 28.33 -10.85 -22.23
C LYS A 325 29.45 -10.42 -23.17
N GLU A 326 29.09 -10.12 -24.43
CA GLU A 326 30.05 -9.85 -25.51
C GLU A 326 30.46 -8.36 -25.61
N GLY A 327 29.70 -7.48 -24.97
CA GLY A 327 29.77 -6.03 -25.16
C GLY A 327 28.78 -5.53 -26.21
N PHE A 328 28.34 -4.28 -26.07
CA PHE A 328 27.51 -3.60 -27.07
C PHE A 328 28.34 -3.26 -28.32
N LYS A 329 27.75 -3.39 -29.51
CA LYS A 329 28.51 -3.18 -30.76
C LYS A 329 28.69 -1.70 -31.08
N ASN A 330 27.77 -0.86 -30.63
CA ASN A 330 27.83 0.59 -30.79
C ASN A 330 27.09 1.32 -29.65
N ASN A 331 27.29 2.65 -29.59
CA ASN A 331 26.68 3.50 -28.57
C ASN A 331 25.15 3.51 -28.66
N GLU A 332 24.56 3.48 -29.85
CA GLU A 332 23.10 3.54 -30.00
C GLU A 332 22.43 2.29 -29.40
N GLU A 333 22.95 1.08 -29.66
CA GLU A 333 22.45 -0.16 -29.06
C GLU A 333 22.53 -0.13 -27.53
N GLN A 334 23.64 0.38 -27.00
CA GLN A 334 23.82 0.56 -25.56
C GLN A 334 22.80 1.55 -24.97
N GLN A 335 22.61 2.70 -25.62
CA GLN A 335 21.65 3.72 -25.19
C GLN A 335 20.20 3.21 -25.25
N ARG A 336 19.84 2.46 -26.31
CA ARG A 336 18.53 1.81 -26.46
C ARG A 336 18.27 0.82 -25.34
N TYR A 337 19.23 -0.04 -25.04
CA TYR A 337 19.14 -0.96 -23.90
C TYR A 337 18.92 -0.20 -22.60
N TYR A 338 19.77 0.79 -22.31
CA TYR A 338 19.67 1.56 -21.06
C TYR A 338 18.34 2.28 -20.92
N THR A 339 17.83 2.83 -22.01
CA THR A 339 16.54 3.50 -22.08
C THR A 339 15.40 2.55 -21.72
N LEU A 340 15.38 1.34 -22.33
CA LEU A 340 14.39 0.31 -22.00
C LEU A 340 14.51 -0.20 -20.56
N MET A 341 15.72 -0.22 -20.01
CA MET A 341 15.94 -0.56 -18.61
C MET A 341 15.51 0.56 -17.65
N GLY A 342 15.12 1.74 -18.15
CA GLY A 342 14.71 2.88 -17.32
C GLY A 342 15.86 3.79 -16.91
N ASN A 343 16.96 3.80 -17.65
CA ASN A 343 18.02 4.80 -17.51
C ASN A 343 17.92 5.90 -18.53
N ARG A 344 18.55 7.03 -18.22
CA ARG A 344 18.70 8.13 -19.17
C ARG A 344 19.42 7.67 -20.44
N TRP A 345 18.91 8.07 -21.60
CA TRP A 345 19.47 7.71 -22.91
C TRP A 345 20.89 8.26 -23.11
N ASP A 346 21.25 9.37 -22.45
CA ASP A 346 22.55 10.01 -22.53
C ASP A 346 23.53 9.56 -21.43
N MET A 347 23.18 8.54 -20.65
CA MET A 347 24.04 7.99 -19.60
C MET A 347 25.31 7.38 -20.23
N LYS A 348 26.48 7.82 -19.75
CA LYS A 348 27.76 7.21 -20.12
C LYS A 348 28.00 5.94 -19.31
N TYR A 349 28.24 4.84 -20.00
CA TYR A 349 28.65 3.59 -19.35
C TYR A 349 30.06 3.71 -18.78
N ASP A 350 30.19 3.29 -17.53
CA ASP A 350 31.43 3.11 -16.81
C ASP A 350 31.66 1.59 -16.73
N PRO A 351 32.57 1.03 -17.55
CA PRO A 351 32.87 -0.40 -17.54
C PRO A 351 33.45 -0.90 -16.22
N GLN A 352 33.83 0.01 -15.30
CA GLN A 352 34.30 -0.34 -13.97
C GLN A 352 33.17 -0.47 -12.93
N LYS A 353 31.95 -0.01 -13.26
CA LYS A 353 30.78 -0.19 -12.40
C LYS A 353 30.08 -1.51 -12.68
N ASP A 354 29.67 -2.18 -11.60
CA ASP A 354 28.83 -3.37 -11.70
C ASP A 354 27.51 -3.02 -12.40
N ILE A 355 27.00 -3.89 -13.27
CA ILE A 355 25.68 -3.73 -13.88
C ILE A 355 24.58 -3.64 -12.82
N LEU A 356 24.80 -4.25 -11.64
CA LEU A 356 23.95 -4.14 -10.47
C LEU A 356 23.97 -2.73 -9.83
N ASP A 357 25.04 -1.97 -10.00
CA ASP A 357 25.10 -0.57 -9.54
C ASP A 357 24.24 0.34 -10.42
N TYR A 358 24.08 0.01 -11.71
CA TYR A 358 23.13 0.69 -12.59
C TYR A 358 21.67 0.36 -12.28
N ALA A 359 21.42 -0.75 -11.57
CA ALA A 359 20.09 -1.10 -11.07
C ALA A 359 19.76 -0.41 -9.73
N LYS A 360 20.68 0.37 -9.15
CA LYS A 360 20.43 1.13 -7.91
C LYS A 360 19.76 2.49 -8.24
N PRO A 361 18.75 2.91 -7.45
CA PRO A 361 18.16 4.24 -7.54
C PRO A 361 19.22 5.35 -7.50
N SER A 362 19.22 6.26 -8.47
CA SER A 362 19.96 7.52 -8.42
C SER A 362 19.10 8.64 -8.99
N GLU A 363 19.43 9.90 -8.69
CA GLU A 363 18.73 11.08 -9.24
C GLU A 363 18.84 11.16 -10.77
N ASP A 364 19.88 10.53 -11.34
CA ASP A 364 20.10 10.46 -12.79
C ASP A 364 19.30 9.35 -13.48
N ASN A 365 18.49 8.58 -12.72
CA ASN A 365 17.99 7.30 -13.19
C ASN A 365 16.50 7.04 -12.88
N PHE A 366 15.71 6.78 -13.91
CA PHE A 366 14.27 6.45 -13.77
C PHE A 366 14.04 5.05 -13.20
N HIS A 367 15.10 4.26 -12.98
CA HIS A 367 15.07 2.98 -12.25
C HIS A 367 14.35 3.06 -10.91
N SER A 368 14.49 4.18 -10.19
CA SER A 368 13.83 4.39 -8.90
C SER A 368 12.31 4.39 -9.04
N LEU A 369 11.79 5.16 -9.99
CA LEU A 369 10.38 5.21 -10.37
C LEU A 369 9.91 3.86 -10.92
N GLY A 370 10.68 3.27 -11.84
CA GLY A 370 10.37 1.98 -12.44
C GLY A 370 10.25 0.88 -11.40
N ARG A 371 11.15 0.83 -10.41
CA ARG A 371 11.11 -0.13 -9.31
C ARG A 371 9.95 0.11 -8.35
N GLU A 372 9.71 1.37 -7.97
CA GLU A 372 8.58 1.74 -7.12
C GLU A 372 7.25 1.32 -7.75
N LEU A 373 7.04 1.68 -9.02
CA LEU A 373 5.86 1.30 -9.78
C LEU A 373 5.81 -0.21 -10.03
N SER A 374 6.95 -0.85 -10.31
CA SER A 374 7.04 -2.29 -10.55
C SER A 374 6.42 -3.10 -9.42
N ASP A 375 6.64 -2.72 -8.16
CA ASP A 375 6.10 -3.50 -7.03
C ASP A 375 4.68 -3.06 -6.65
N LYS A 376 4.34 -1.78 -6.85
CA LYS A 376 3.06 -1.22 -6.43
C LYS A 376 1.94 -1.33 -7.45
N VAL A 377 2.22 -1.11 -8.74
CA VAL A 377 1.21 -1.12 -9.82
C VAL A 377 1.14 -2.42 -10.61
N ILE A 378 2.23 -3.19 -10.67
CA ILE A 378 2.31 -4.46 -11.42
C ILE A 378 3.04 -5.47 -10.56
N PRO A 379 2.48 -5.91 -9.43
CA PRO A 379 3.23 -6.62 -8.39
C PRO A 379 4.10 -7.76 -8.94
N ALA A 380 5.28 -7.96 -8.33
CA ALA A 380 6.23 -8.99 -8.75
C ALA A 380 5.63 -10.40 -8.72
N LYS A 381 4.74 -10.64 -7.75
CA LYS A 381 3.84 -11.80 -7.76
C LYS A 381 2.60 -11.43 -8.54
N ASP A 382 2.39 -12.10 -9.66
CA ASP A 382 1.15 -11.98 -10.40
C ASP A 382 0.00 -12.40 -9.46
N PRO A 383 -0.99 -11.54 -9.18
CA PRO A 383 -2.10 -11.90 -8.29
C PRO A 383 -2.93 -13.06 -8.83
N LEU A 384 -2.81 -13.38 -10.13
CA LEU A 384 -3.41 -14.57 -10.74
C LEU A 384 -2.53 -15.82 -10.59
N TYR A 385 -1.23 -15.66 -10.32
CA TYR A 385 -0.24 -16.74 -10.17
C TYR A 385 0.78 -16.43 -9.05
N PRO A 386 0.35 -16.41 -7.77
CA PRO A 386 1.19 -15.99 -6.65
C PRO A 386 2.36 -16.94 -6.33
N ASP A 387 2.34 -18.14 -6.93
CA ASP A 387 3.23 -19.26 -6.67
C ASP A 387 4.23 -19.56 -7.82
N TYR A 388 4.29 -18.72 -8.87
CA TYR A 388 5.21 -18.87 -10.01
C TYR A 388 6.26 -17.76 -10.12
#